data_AF-A0A0E0R2W4-F1
#
_entry.id   AF-A0A0E0R2W4-F1
#
_cell.length_a   1.000
_cell.length_b   1.000
_cell.length_c   1.000
_cell.angle_alpha   90.00
_cell.angle_beta   90.00
_cell.angle_gamma   90.00
#
_symmetry.space_group_name_H-M   'P 1'
#
loop_
_entity.id
_entity.type
_entity.pdbx_description
1 polymer ?
#
loop_
_entity_poly.entity_id
_entity_poly.type
_entity_poly.pdbx_seq_one_letter_code
_entity_poly.pdbx_strand_id
1 'polypeptide(L)'
;MWVEILCGLLAYKIIRRVFFADSDDPAHLADLDSAHSDLCFALASRLEKLYSARCFVGLRIPDPDAGERQHVDLVLLTNREVMVVAIHNISGFVEVDKDGNWTCPSDKKNKHGVIPNPVLQVNRLAANLQSYLEKRGAKLPDGHITGKIVLPNPNCRPSYAITLQPEVILYDQWKDLKADSKGGLSTWIKGAFSGSKGDMQDSLLQNLHFILSTSPMWDRLELKGDRNILGEFIEFKGRHDDIQALKCLKRSKVCRFIVQKSTLFGGFGNFSALYLLVILFAKHSCERRSRVQILYSPRDYRAEGTSSSEWKEISVKQYTEILFQPLHSKKVKKFKLSSVASVTLSA
;
A
#
# COMPACT_ATOMS: atom_id res chain seq x y z
N MET A 1 5.06 6.10 50.45
CA MET A 1 4.23 6.84 49.48
C MET A 1 5.01 7.41 48.29
N TRP A 2 5.82 8.47 48.41
CA TRP A 2 6.53 9.05 47.24
C TRP A 2 7.61 8.13 46.64
N VAL A 3 8.33 7.38 47.47
CA VAL A 3 9.36 6.42 47.04
C VAL A 3 8.76 5.25 46.25
N GLU A 4 7.57 4.78 46.62
CA GLU A 4 6.88 3.69 45.93
C GLU A 4 6.34 4.12 44.57
N ILE A 5 5.85 5.37 44.47
CA ILE A 5 5.43 5.97 43.18
C ILE A 5 6.64 6.13 42.26
N LEU A 6 7.79 6.56 42.79
CA LEU A 6 9.02 6.72 42.01
C LEU A 6 9.58 5.37 41.56
N CYS A 7 9.58 4.35 42.43
CA CYS A 7 9.94 2.98 42.08
C CYS A 7 8.98 2.37 41.06
N GLY A 8 7.67 2.61 41.18
CA GLY A 8 6.66 2.19 40.22
C GLY A 8 6.86 2.82 38.85
N LEU A 9 7.18 4.12 38.79
CA LEU A 9 7.52 4.82 37.54
C LEU A 9 8.82 4.34 36.91
N LEU A 10 9.85 4.04 37.71
CA LEU A 10 11.11 3.47 37.23
C LEU A 10 10.88 2.06 36.67
N ALA A 11 10.17 1.20 37.40
CA ALA A 11 9.81 -0.14 36.98
C ALA A 11 8.95 -0.09 35.70
N TYR A 12 7.98 0.82 35.62
CA TYR A 12 7.18 1.04 34.41
C TYR A 12 8.05 1.48 33.23
N LYS A 13 9.00 2.41 33.42
CA LYS A 13 9.95 2.82 32.37
C LYS A 13 10.86 1.67 31.91
N ILE A 14 11.31 0.82 32.83
CA ILE A 14 12.15 -0.35 32.53
C ILE A 14 11.33 -1.42 31.81
N ILE A 15 10.13 -1.74 32.28
CA ILE A 15 9.22 -2.69 31.61
C ILE A 15 8.84 -2.18 30.22
N ARG A 16 8.58 -0.88 30.08
CA ARG A 16 8.35 -0.24 28.78
C ARG A 16 9.58 -0.36 27.87
N ARG A 17 10.80 -0.15 28.38
CA ARG A 17 12.02 -0.33 27.59
C ARG A 17 12.35 -1.79 27.28
N VAL A 18 12.03 -2.75 28.15
CA VAL A 18 12.46 -4.14 27.96
C VAL A 18 11.42 -4.97 27.20
N PHE A 19 10.13 -4.73 27.42
CA PHE A 19 9.04 -5.45 26.74
C PHE A 19 8.44 -4.68 25.56
N PHE A 20 8.60 -3.35 25.53
CA PHE A 20 8.16 -2.48 24.44
C PHE A 20 9.31 -1.69 23.82
N ALA A 21 10.56 -2.14 23.99
CA ALA A 21 11.59 -1.79 23.01
C ALA A 21 11.13 -2.33 21.67
N ASP A 22 10.63 -1.44 20.82
CA ASP A 22 10.86 -1.60 19.39
C ASP A 22 12.35 -1.87 19.25
N SER A 23 12.65 -3.06 18.74
CA SER A 23 13.98 -3.40 18.28
C SER A 23 14.25 -2.50 17.10
N ASP A 24 14.74 -1.31 17.39
CA ASP A 24 15.36 -0.43 16.44
C ASP A 24 16.60 -1.13 15.91
N ASP A 25 16.42 -1.77 14.76
CA ASP A 25 17.37 -1.57 13.67
C ASP A 25 16.55 -1.33 12.37
N PRO A 26 15.97 -0.12 12.18
CA PRO A 26 15.01 0.15 11.11
C PRO A 26 15.63 0.86 9.90
N ALA A 27 16.94 1.13 9.87
CA ALA A 27 17.44 2.29 9.15
C ALA A 27 18.07 2.06 7.77
N HIS A 28 18.22 0.84 7.23
CA HIS A 28 18.95 0.71 5.95
C HIS A 28 18.42 -0.23 4.86
N LEU A 29 17.39 -1.06 5.07
CA LEU A 29 16.97 -2.05 4.04
C LEU A 29 15.45 -2.22 3.84
N ALA A 30 14.63 -1.48 4.59
CA ALA A 30 13.17 -1.43 4.44
C ALA A 30 12.67 -0.14 3.76
N ASP A 31 13.53 0.86 3.58
CA ASP A 31 13.07 2.21 3.26
C ASP A 31 12.62 2.39 1.81
N LEU A 32 13.26 1.81 0.80
CA LEU A 32 12.92 2.17 -0.58
C LEU A 32 11.57 1.59 -1.05
N ASP A 33 11.33 0.30 -0.79
CA ASP A 33 10.09 -0.37 -1.22
C ASP A 33 8.88 0.08 -0.39
N SER A 34 9.08 0.30 0.91
CA SER A 34 8.02 0.85 1.77
C SER A 34 7.79 2.31 1.44
N ALA A 35 8.83 3.13 1.24
CA ALA A 35 8.65 4.53 0.84
C ALA A 35 7.93 4.68 -0.49
N HIS A 36 8.22 3.83 -1.49
CA HIS A 36 7.48 3.86 -2.76
C HIS A 36 6.02 3.43 -2.56
N SER A 37 5.78 2.31 -1.86
CA SER A 37 4.41 1.85 -1.59
C SER A 37 3.60 2.86 -0.77
N ASP A 38 4.17 3.38 0.31
CA ASP A 38 3.58 4.42 1.17
C ASP A 38 3.30 5.70 0.39
N LEU A 39 4.20 6.08 -0.51
CA LEU A 39 3.99 7.20 -1.42
C LEU A 39 2.81 6.94 -2.36
N CYS A 40 2.68 5.73 -2.93
CA CYS A 40 1.51 5.36 -3.74
C CYS A 40 0.21 5.47 -2.95
N PHE A 41 0.16 4.94 -1.73
CA PHE A 41 -1.05 5.04 -0.88
C PHE A 41 -1.35 6.47 -0.43
N ALA A 42 -0.32 7.26 -0.10
CA ALA A 42 -0.49 8.67 0.25
C ALA A 42 -0.97 9.51 -0.94
N LEU A 43 -0.48 9.22 -2.15
CA LEU A 43 -0.94 9.81 -3.41
C LEU A 43 -2.39 9.41 -3.69
N ALA A 44 -2.71 8.12 -3.60
CA ALA A 44 -4.06 7.59 -3.78
C ALA A 44 -5.06 8.30 -2.87
N SER A 45 -4.83 8.29 -1.54
CA SER A 45 -5.77 8.88 -0.58
C SER A 45 -6.05 10.37 -0.83
N ARG A 46 -5.07 11.09 -1.38
CA ARG A 46 -5.24 12.51 -1.73
C ARG A 46 -5.96 12.69 -3.05
N LEU A 47 -5.58 11.96 -4.09
CA LEU A 47 -6.25 12.01 -5.40
C LEU A 47 -7.73 11.62 -5.28
N GLU A 48 -8.03 10.60 -4.46
CA GLU A 48 -9.40 10.18 -4.16
C GLU A 48 -10.25 11.34 -3.64
N LYS A 49 -9.73 12.08 -2.65
CA LYS A 49 -10.41 13.26 -2.07
C LYS A 49 -10.53 14.41 -3.05
N LEU A 50 -9.46 14.73 -3.77
CA LEU A 50 -9.40 15.89 -4.66
C LEU A 50 -10.33 15.77 -5.85
N TYR A 51 -10.36 14.58 -6.44
CA TYR A 51 -11.14 14.32 -7.64
C TYR A 51 -12.51 13.72 -7.35
N SER A 52 -12.88 13.55 -6.07
CA SER A 52 -14.06 12.77 -5.66
C SER A 52 -14.15 11.45 -6.43
N ALA A 53 -13.00 10.80 -6.56
CA ALA A 53 -12.76 9.68 -7.45
C ALA A 53 -12.55 8.41 -6.64
N ARG A 54 -12.45 7.27 -7.31
CA ARG A 54 -12.04 6.00 -6.68
C ARG A 54 -10.62 5.66 -7.12
N CYS A 55 -9.76 5.29 -6.18
CA CYS A 55 -8.38 4.92 -6.45
C CYS A 55 -8.14 3.42 -6.31
N PHE A 56 -7.38 2.85 -7.24
CA PHE A 56 -6.90 1.47 -7.19
C PHE A 56 -5.37 1.48 -7.23
N VAL A 57 -4.72 0.81 -6.28
CA VAL A 57 -3.26 0.88 -6.08
C VAL A 57 -2.61 -0.46 -6.40
N GLY A 58 -1.61 -0.48 -7.26
CA GLY A 58 -0.81 -1.67 -7.55
C GLY A 58 -1.52 -2.72 -8.39
N LEU A 59 -2.23 -2.32 -9.45
CA LEU A 59 -2.84 -3.26 -10.38
C LEU A 59 -1.77 -4.03 -11.18
N ARG A 60 -2.11 -5.26 -11.57
CA ARG A 60 -1.30 -6.16 -12.39
C ARG A 60 -2.09 -6.54 -13.65
N ILE A 61 -2.03 -5.68 -14.65
CA ILE A 61 -2.81 -5.83 -15.89
C ILE A 61 -2.08 -6.79 -16.84
N PRO A 62 -2.75 -7.83 -17.38
CA PRO A 62 -2.17 -8.68 -18.41
C PRO A 62 -1.81 -7.87 -19.65
N ASP A 63 -0.56 -7.98 -20.10
CA ASP A 63 -0.11 -7.41 -21.36
C ASP A 63 -0.53 -8.34 -22.51
N PRO A 64 -1.31 -7.87 -23.50
CA PRO A 64 -1.70 -8.68 -24.65
C PRO A 64 -0.50 -9.14 -25.50
N ASP A 65 0.59 -8.36 -25.53
CA ASP A 65 1.70 -8.56 -26.47
C ASP A 65 2.89 -9.28 -25.81
N ALA A 66 3.17 -8.98 -24.54
CA ALA A 66 4.34 -9.52 -23.84
C ALA A 66 4.10 -10.86 -23.13
N GLY A 67 2.84 -11.27 -22.92
CA GLY A 67 2.50 -12.46 -22.13
C GLY A 67 2.80 -12.35 -20.62
N GLU A 68 3.33 -11.21 -20.17
CA GLU A 68 3.57 -10.89 -18.76
C GLU A 68 2.52 -9.91 -18.21
N ARG A 69 2.42 -9.82 -16.88
CA ARG A 69 1.55 -8.81 -16.24
C ARG A 69 2.33 -7.53 -15.99
N GLN A 70 1.84 -6.43 -16.53
CA GLN A 70 2.40 -5.10 -16.27
C GLN A 70 1.89 -4.53 -14.95
N HIS A 71 2.78 -3.87 -14.23
CA HIS A 71 2.44 -3.16 -13.00
C HIS A 71 1.92 -1.76 -13.32
N VAL A 72 0.82 -1.38 -12.66
CA VAL A 72 0.31 -0.01 -12.65
C VAL A 72 0.28 0.47 -11.20
N ASP A 73 1.01 1.54 -10.91
CA ASP A 73 1.12 2.07 -9.55
C ASP A 73 -0.25 2.51 -9.03
N LEU A 74 -0.99 3.29 -9.84
CA LEU A 74 -2.27 3.86 -9.48
C LEU A 74 -3.21 3.95 -10.68
N VAL A 75 -4.49 3.63 -10.47
CA VAL A 75 -5.59 3.95 -11.38
C VAL A 75 -6.62 4.80 -10.67
N LEU A 76 -6.95 5.95 -11.24
CA LEU A 76 -7.99 6.86 -10.76
C LEU A 76 -9.24 6.71 -11.64
N LEU A 77 -10.37 6.38 -11.04
CA LEU A 77 -11.67 6.37 -11.70
C LEU A 77 -12.46 7.60 -11.27
N THR A 78 -12.60 8.55 -12.19
CA THR A 78 -13.44 9.75 -12.02
C THR A 78 -14.76 9.56 -12.78
N ASN A 79 -15.70 10.50 -12.62
CA ASN A 79 -16.94 10.49 -13.41
C ASN A 79 -16.72 10.78 -14.91
N ARG A 80 -15.53 11.23 -15.32
CA ARG A 80 -15.26 11.68 -16.71
C ARG A 80 -14.22 10.86 -17.44
N GLU A 81 -13.26 10.32 -16.72
CA GLU A 81 -12.16 9.56 -17.29
C GLU A 81 -11.51 8.62 -16.27
N VAL A 82 -10.80 7.65 -16.82
CA VAL A 82 -9.89 6.74 -16.11
C VAL A 82 -8.47 7.25 -16.29
N MET A 83 -7.74 7.47 -15.21
CA MET A 83 -6.33 7.87 -15.31
C MET A 83 -5.43 6.74 -14.84
N VAL A 84 -4.43 6.43 -15.64
CA VAL A 84 -3.31 5.57 -15.26
C VAL A 84 -2.17 6.47 -14.79
N VAL A 85 -1.78 6.30 -13.53
CA VAL A 85 -0.78 7.16 -12.88
C VAL A 85 0.47 6.33 -12.58
N ALA A 86 1.60 6.77 -13.15
CA ALA A 86 2.94 6.26 -12.84
C ALA A 86 3.66 7.24 -11.89
N ILE A 87 4.31 6.73 -10.86
CA ILE A 87 4.93 7.52 -9.81
C ILE A 87 6.45 7.37 -9.88
N HIS A 88 7.14 8.49 -10.10
CA HIS A 88 8.59 8.53 -10.09
C HIS A 88 9.13 9.44 -8.98
N ASN A 89 9.62 8.84 -7.90
CA ASN A 89 10.23 9.57 -6.78
C ASN A 89 11.71 9.88 -7.05
N ILE A 90 11.96 10.86 -7.92
CA ILE A 90 13.30 11.27 -8.36
C ILE A 90 13.71 12.56 -7.64
N SER A 91 14.98 12.71 -7.28
CA SER A 91 15.55 13.96 -6.77
C SER A 91 16.68 14.45 -7.67
N GLY A 92 16.92 15.77 -7.69
CA GLY A 92 17.97 16.37 -8.48
C GLY A 92 17.49 16.83 -9.86
N PHE A 93 18.42 17.18 -10.73
CA PHE A 93 18.11 17.63 -12.09
C PHE A 93 17.71 16.44 -12.96
N VAL A 94 16.66 16.61 -13.75
CA VAL A 94 16.16 15.60 -14.68
C VAL A 94 16.07 16.20 -16.08
N GLU A 95 16.74 15.59 -17.03
CA GLU A 95 16.78 16.04 -18.43
C GLU A 95 16.27 14.97 -19.38
N VAL A 96 15.67 15.39 -20.49
CA VAL A 96 15.21 14.49 -21.55
C VAL A 96 16.34 14.36 -22.55
N ASP A 97 16.75 13.13 -22.83
CA ASP A 97 17.70 12.85 -23.91
C ASP A 97 17.03 12.89 -25.29
N LYS A 98 17.81 12.63 -26.35
CA LYS A 98 17.32 12.65 -27.73
C LYS A 98 16.28 11.56 -28.03
N ASP A 99 16.27 10.49 -27.25
CA ASP A 99 15.39 9.33 -27.41
C ASP A 99 14.12 9.45 -26.54
N GLY A 100 13.99 10.56 -25.79
CA GLY A 100 12.88 10.81 -24.88
C GLY A 100 13.05 10.17 -23.50
N ASN A 101 14.20 9.55 -23.21
CA ASN A 101 14.47 9.01 -21.88
C ASN A 101 14.80 10.13 -20.90
N TRP A 102 14.44 9.91 -19.64
CA TRP A 102 14.78 10.84 -18.58
C TRP A 102 16.08 10.42 -17.93
N THR A 103 17.04 11.33 -17.93
CA THR A 103 18.35 11.13 -17.34
C THR A 103 18.48 12.02 -16.11
N CYS A 104 19.03 11.45 -15.04
CA CYS A 104 19.34 12.20 -13.83
C CYS A 104 20.86 12.39 -13.78
N PRO A 105 21.41 13.51 -14.29
CA PRO A 105 22.81 13.83 -14.10
C PRO A 105 23.10 13.95 -12.59
N SER A 106 23.86 12.98 -12.06
CA SER A 106 24.33 12.99 -10.67
C SER A 106 25.82 13.29 -10.67
N ASP A 107 26.25 14.25 -9.86
CA ASP A 107 27.66 14.62 -9.67
C ASP A 107 28.49 13.53 -8.95
N LYS A 108 27.85 12.46 -8.44
CA LYS A 108 28.52 11.40 -7.67
C LYS A 108 28.41 10.06 -8.38
N LYS A 109 29.52 9.32 -8.37
CA LYS A 109 29.88 8.00 -8.96
C LYS A 109 28.86 6.83 -8.84
N ASN A 110 27.63 7.04 -8.40
CA ASN A 110 26.59 6.02 -8.37
C ASN A 110 25.68 6.16 -9.60
N LYS A 111 25.70 5.11 -10.43
CA LYS A 111 24.81 4.74 -11.55
C LYS A 111 23.83 5.82 -12.01
N HIS A 112 24.01 6.30 -13.24
CA HIS A 112 23.00 7.04 -13.99
C HIS A 112 21.66 6.31 -13.92
N GLY A 113 20.68 6.93 -13.25
CA GLY A 113 19.29 6.48 -13.34
C GLY A 113 18.73 6.96 -14.67
N VAL A 114 18.82 6.13 -15.71
CA VAL A 114 18.11 6.37 -16.96
C VAL A 114 16.73 5.74 -16.82
N ILE A 115 15.69 6.56 -16.93
CA ILE A 115 14.30 6.12 -16.96
C ILE A 115 13.86 6.13 -18.42
N PRO A 116 13.65 4.95 -19.04
CA PRO A 116 13.37 4.88 -20.45
C PRO A 116 11.99 5.44 -20.77
N ASN A 117 11.96 6.44 -21.65
CA ASN A 117 10.79 7.20 -22.11
C ASN A 117 9.50 7.02 -21.27
N PRO A 118 9.40 7.65 -20.09
CA PRO A 118 8.31 7.37 -19.15
C PRO A 118 6.95 7.81 -19.68
N VAL A 119 6.90 8.83 -20.54
CA VAL A 119 5.64 9.28 -21.18
C VAL A 119 5.11 8.21 -22.13
N LEU A 120 5.99 7.62 -22.95
CA LEU A 120 5.61 6.51 -23.81
C LEU A 120 5.17 5.30 -22.98
N GLN A 121 5.85 5.01 -21.86
CA GLN A 121 5.50 3.89 -20.99
C GLN A 121 4.12 4.04 -20.35
N VAL A 122 3.81 5.21 -19.77
CA VAL A 122 2.51 5.40 -19.13
C VAL A 122 1.36 5.35 -20.13
N ASN A 123 1.58 5.85 -21.36
CA ASN A 123 0.58 5.78 -22.42
C ASN A 123 0.37 4.34 -22.92
N ARG A 124 1.44 3.52 -22.98
CA ARG A 124 1.32 2.07 -23.23
C ARG A 124 0.53 1.37 -22.13
N LEU A 125 0.79 1.70 -20.85
CA LEU A 125 0.02 1.15 -19.72
C LEU A 125 -1.46 1.54 -19.82
N ALA A 126 -1.76 2.78 -20.20
CA ALA A 126 -3.12 3.24 -20.43
C ALA A 126 -3.82 2.46 -21.57
N ALA A 127 -3.16 2.26 -22.71
CA ALA A 127 -3.70 1.48 -23.82
C ALA A 127 -3.92 0.00 -23.45
N ASN A 128 -3.01 -0.58 -22.67
CA ASN A 128 -3.14 -1.95 -22.19
C ASN A 128 -4.29 -2.10 -21.19
N LEU A 129 -4.45 -1.14 -20.28
CA LEU A 129 -5.61 -1.11 -19.40
C LEU A 129 -6.92 -0.94 -20.18
N GLN A 130 -6.96 -0.09 -21.22
CA GLN A 130 -8.12 0.06 -22.08
C GLN A 130 -8.51 -1.28 -22.72
N SER A 131 -7.54 -1.95 -23.35
CA SER A 131 -7.72 -3.26 -23.98
C SER A 131 -8.21 -4.31 -22.98
N TYR A 132 -7.72 -4.26 -21.73
CA TYR A 132 -8.16 -5.14 -20.66
C TYR A 132 -9.61 -4.88 -20.24
N LEU A 133 -10.00 -3.61 -20.07
CA LEU A 133 -11.36 -3.21 -19.71
C LEU A 133 -12.36 -3.59 -20.82
N GLU A 134 -11.98 -3.38 -22.08
CA GLU A 134 -12.80 -3.76 -23.24
C GLU A 134 -13.06 -5.26 -23.30
N LYS A 135 -12.02 -6.09 -23.11
CA LYS A 135 -12.14 -7.56 -23.04
C LYS A 135 -13.03 -8.03 -21.89
N ARG A 136 -13.17 -7.21 -20.84
CA ARG A 136 -14.04 -7.45 -19.67
C ARG A 136 -15.44 -6.86 -19.84
N GLY A 137 -15.78 -6.31 -21.01
CA GLY A 137 -17.11 -5.79 -21.33
C GLY A 137 -17.32 -4.31 -20.98
N ALA A 138 -16.27 -3.56 -20.63
CA ALA A 138 -16.33 -2.11 -20.42
C ALA A 138 -15.61 -1.37 -21.54
N LYS A 139 -16.33 -1.11 -22.64
CA LYS A 139 -15.79 -0.34 -23.77
C LYS A 139 -15.83 1.14 -23.47
N LEU A 140 -14.66 1.77 -23.45
CA LEU A 140 -14.47 3.20 -23.25
C LEU A 140 -14.31 3.89 -24.61
N PRO A 141 -14.92 5.07 -24.84
CA PRO A 141 -14.62 5.86 -26.03
C PRO A 141 -13.18 6.37 -25.98
N ASP A 142 -12.59 6.58 -27.14
CA ASP A 142 -11.22 7.07 -27.25
C ASP A 142 -11.00 8.35 -26.46
N GLY A 143 -9.83 8.44 -25.84
CA GLY A 143 -9.44 9.57 -25.00
C GLY A 143 -10.01 9.53 -23.57
N HIS A 144 -10.97 8.67 -23.21
CA HIS A 144 -11.48 8.59 -21.83
C HIS A 144 -10.53 7.86 -20.86
N ILE A 145 -9.40 7.37 -21.36
CA ILE A 145 -8.32 6.84 -20.56
C ILE A 145 -7.04 7.62 -20.86
N THR A 146 -6.36 8.10 -19.83
CA THR A 146 -5.18 8.94 -19.96
C THR A 146 -4.03 8.44 -19.09
N GLY A 147 -2.80 8.54 -19.59
CA GLY A 147 -1.59 8.26 -18.82
C GLY A 147 -1.05 9.55 -18.19
N LYS A 148 -0.71 9.52 -16.90
CA LYS A 148 -0.08 10.62 -16.17
C LYS A 148 1.13 10.16 -15.38
N ILE A 149 2.13 11.01 -15.28
CA ILE A 149 3.33 10.81 -14.47
C ILE A 149 3.31 11.80 -13.32
N VAL A 150 3.49 11.32 -12.10
CA VAL A 150 3.58 12.17 -10.92
C VAL A 150 5.02 12.18 -10.41
N LEU A 151 5.55 13.38 -10.21
CA LEU A 151 6.85 13.66 -9.62
C LEU A 151 6.67 14.29 -8.22
N PRO A 152 6.49 13.47 -7.17
CA PRO A 152 6.08 13.95 -5.86
C PRO A 152 7.25 14.42 -4.98
N ASN A 153 8.48 14.48 -5.50
CA ASN A 153 9.65 14.88 -4.72
C ASN A 153 9.92 16.39 -4.88
N PRO A 154 9.97 17.17 -3.77
CA PRO A 154 10.26 18.61 -3.82
C PRO A 154 11.63 18.95 -4.38
N ASN A 155 12.58 18.03 -4.27
CA ASN A 155 13.94 18.23 -4.72
C ASN A 155 14.14 17.85 -6.19
N CYS A 156 13.07 17.43 -6.89
CA CYS A 156 13.10 17.17 -8.33
C CYS A 156 13.14 18.50 -9.08
N ARG A 157 14.12 18.65 -9.98
CA ARG A 157 14.31 19.83 -10.83
C ARG A 157 14.25 19.39 -12.30
N PRO A 158 13.04 19.17 -12.83
CA PRO A 158 12.88 18.76 -14.22
C PRO A 158 13.25 19.89 -15.18
N SER A 159 13.79 19.53 -16.34
CA SER A 159 14.07 20.47 -17.42
C SER A 159 12.78 21.10 -17.95
N TYR A 160 12.94 22.20 -18.70
CA TYR A 160 11.81 22.89 -19.32
C TYR A 160 11.00 21.96 -20.26
N ALA A 161 11.67 21.06 -20.97
CA ALA A 161 11.03 20.09 -21.86
C ALA A 161 10.09 19.14 -21.12
N ILE A 162 10.44 18.71 -19.90
CA ILE A 162 9.58 17.85 -19.06
C ILE A 162 8.42 18.66 -18.49
N THR A 163 8.68 19.90 -18.08
CA THR A 163 7.68 20.77 -17.45
C THR A 163 6.53 21.13 -18.41
N LEU A 164 6.80 21.16 -19.72
CA LEU A 164 5.80 21.43 -20.75
C LEU A 164 4.93 20.22 -21.12
N GLN A 165 5.27 19.02 -20.67
CA GLN A 165 4.51 17.81 -21.02
C GLN A 165 3.19 17.75 -20.23
N PRO A 166 2.02 17.66 -20.90
CA PRO A 166 0.72 17.63 -20.21
C PRO A 166 0.47 16.33 -19.41
N GLU A 167 1.26 15.28 -19.66
CA GLU A 167 1.24 14.03 -18.90
C GLU A 167 1.91 14.17 -17.54
N VAL A 168 2.78 15.16 -17.34
CA VAL A 168 3.62 15.28 -16.14
C VAL A 168 2.98 16.22 -15.10
N ILE A 169 2.85 15.72 -13.87
CA ILE A 169 2.37 16.45 -12.70
C ILE A 169 3.54 16.65 -11.74
N LEU A 170 3.93 17.91 -11.55
CA LEU A 170 5.08 18.30 -10.74
C LEU A 170 4.76 18.39 -9.25
N TYR A 171 5.81 18.42 -8.42
CA TYR A 171 5.66 18.58 -6.97
C TYR A 171 4.88 19.82 -6.58
N ASP A 172 5.10 20.97 -7.24
CA ASP A 172 4.40 22.21 -6.88
C ASP A 172 2.92 22.16 -7.25
N GLN A 173 2.61 21.64 -8.42
CA GLN A 173 1.23 21.33 -8.81
C GLN A 173 0.59 20.35 -7.83
N TRP A 174 1.35 19.37 -7.35
CA TRP A 174 0.93 18.44 -6.31
C TRP A 174 0.81 19.07 -4.91
N LYS A 175 1.66 20.04 -4.57
CA LYS A 175 1.76 20.68 -3.25
C LYS A 175 0.68 21.73 -3.08
N ASP A 176 0.34 22.47 -4.12
CA ASP A 176 -0.75 23.44 -4.11
C ASP A 176 -2.12 22.77 -3.91
N LEU A 177 -2.20 21.43 -4.06
CA LEU A 177 -3.33 20.60 -3.65
C LEU A 177 -3.43 20.36 -2.13
N LYS A 178 -2.46 20.81 -1.31
CA LYS A 178 -2.48 20.67 0.16
C LYS A 178 -3.37 21.69 0.86
N ALA A 179 -3.74 22.78 0.20
CA ALA A 179 -4.62 23.76 0.81
C ALA A 179 -6.06 23.29 0.62
N ASP A 180 -6.79 23.07 1.72
CA ASP A 180 -8.25 22.97 1.74
C ASP A 180 -8.85 24.26 1.15
N SER A 181 -8.83 24.43 -0.17
CA SER A 181 -9.55 25.52 -0.80
C SER A 181 -11.03 25.12 -0.80
N LYS A 182 -11.74 25.62 0.22
CA LYS A 182 -13.20 25.80 0.20
C LYS A 182 -13.67 26.76 -0.92
N GLY A 183 -12.92 26.86 -2.01
CA GLY A 183 -13.13 27.80 -3.10
C GLY A 183 -12.35 27.37 -4.32
N GLY A 184 -13.02 26.59 -5.18
CA GLY A 184 -12.61 26.37 -6.57
C GLY A 184 -11.38 25.50 -6.79
N LEU A 185 -11.56 24.36 -7.46
CA LEU A 185 -10.48 23.64 -8.14
C LEU A 185 -9.64 24.63 -8.95
N SER A 186 -8.32 24.65 -8.73
CA SER A 186 -7.38 25.52 -9.43
C SER A 186 -7.48 25.33 -10.94
N THR A 187 -7.33 26.42 -11.69
CA THR A 187 -7.52 26.49 -13.15
C THR A 187 -6.72 25.44 -13.92
N TRP A 188 -5.57 24.99 -13.40
CA TRP A 188 -4.76 23.93 -14.00
C TRP A 188 -5.39 22.54 -13.88
N ILE A 189 -6.12 22.23 -12.80
CA ILE A 189 -6.86 20.97 -12.65
C ILE A 189 -8.04 20.95 -13.62
N LYS A 190 -8.67 22.11 -13.85
CA LYS A 190 -9.64 22.20 -14.94
C LYS A 190 -8.95 21.97 -16.29
N GLY A 191 -7.82 22.62 -16.58
CA GLY A 191 -7.09 22.45 -17.85
C GLY A 191 -6.54 21.05 -18.14
N ALA A 192 -6.05 20.33 -17.12
CA ALA A 192 -5.51 18.98 -17.28
C ALA A 192 -6.59 17.91 -17.49
N PHE A 193 -7.86 18.25 -17.19
CA PHE A 193 -9.03 17.36 -17.23
C PHE A 193 -10.18 17.91 -18.12
N SER A 194 -10.01 19.09 -18.74
CA SER A 194 -11.02 19.76 -19.59
C SER A 194 -10.81 19.43 -21.07
N GLY A 195 -10.62 18.16 -21.38
CA GLY A 195 -11.23 17.70 -22.63
C GLY A 195 -12.74 17.91 -22.50
N SER A 196 -13.42 18.33 -23.56
CA SER A 196 -14.89 18.52 -23.60
C SER A 196 -15.68 17.20 -23.45
N LYS A 197 -15.22 16.28 -22.59
CA LYS A 197 -15.79 14.97 -22.37
C LYS A 197 -16.97 15.12 -21.42
N GLY A 198 -18.12 14.64 -21.85
CA GLY A 198 -19.30 14.51 -20.98
C GLY A 198 -19.03 13.53 -19.85
N ASP A 199 -19.82 13.63 -18.79
CA ASP A 199 -19.77 12.66 -17.70
C ASP A 199 -20.16 11.26 -18.24
N MET A 200 -19.46 10.23 -17.76
CA MET A 200 -19.73 8.84 -18.10
C MET A 200 -21.08 8.40 -17.52
N GLN A 201 -21.72 7.45 -18.19
CA GLN A 201 -22.94 6.83 -17.67
C GLN A 201 -22.67 6.07 -16.37
N ASP A 202 -23.59 6.15 -15.40
CA ASP A 202 -23.45 5.50 -14.09
C ASP A 202 -23.28 3.98 -14.18
N SER A 203 -23.97 3.34 -15.14
CA SER A 203 -23.83 1.90 -15.38
C SER A 203 -22.42 1.52 -15.84
N LEU A 204 -21.80 2.35 -16.69
CA LEU A 204 -20.41 2.18 -17.12
C LEU A 204 -19.46 2.40 -15.96
N LEU A 205 -19.66 3.43 -15.14
CA LEU A 205 -18.84 3.70 -13.94
C LEU A 205 -18.90 2.55 -12.93
N GLN A 206 -20.09 1.99 -12.69
CA GLN A 206 -20.27 0.82 -11.83
C GLN A 206 -19.56 -0.41 -12.40
N ASN A 207 -19.68 -0.65 -13.71
CA ASN A 207 -19.00 -1.75 -14.38
C ASN A 207 -17.47 -1.60 -14.32
N LEU A 208 -16.95 -0.41 -14.62
CA LEU A 208 -15.52 -0.08 -14.51
C LEU A 208 -15.02 -0.30 -13.09
N HIS A 209 -15.76 0.20 -12.09
CA HIS A 209 -15.43 -0.01 -10.69
C HIS A 209 -15.39 -1.51 -10.34
N PHE A 210 -16.39 -2.27 -10.78
CA PHE A 210 -16.44 -3.71 -10.55
C PHE A 210 -15.22 -4.43 -11.16
N ILE A 211 -14.91 -4.15 -12.43
CA ILE A 211 -13.76 -4.73 -13.12
C ILE A 211 -12.45 -4.35 -12.42
N LEU A 212 -12.24 -3.07 -12.09
CA LEU A 212 -11.03 -2.60 -11.42
C LEU A 212 -10.89 -3.19 -10.01
N SER A 213 -11.99 -3.31 -9.26
CA SER A 213 -12.00 -3.92 -7.92
C SER A 213 -11.73 -5.43 -7.91
N THR A 214 -11.97 -6.10 -9.04
CA THR A 214 -11.74 -7.54 -9.23
C THR A 214 -10.51 -7.84 -10.11
N SER A 215 -9.81 -6.80 -10.54
CA SER A 215 -8.58 -6.92 -11.33
C SER A 215 -7.46 -7.52 -10.49
N PRO A 216 -6.50 -8.24 -11.10
CA PRO A 216 -5.34 -8.73 -10.37
C PRO A 216 -4.53 -7.55 -9.78
N MET A 217 -4.09 -7.67 -8.53
CA MET A 217 -3.31 -6.66 -7.82
C MET A 217 -2.08 -7.28 -7.17
N TRP A 218 -1.15 -6.47 -6.68
CA TRP A 218 -0.16 -6.95 -5.72
C TRP A 218 -0.80 -7.23 -4.37
N ASP A 219 -0.22 -8.18 -3.63
CA ASP A 219 -0.58 -8.37 -2.24
C ASP A 219 -0.14 -7.14 -1.44
N ARG A 220 -0.94 -6.74 -0.47
CA ARG A 220 -0.67 -5.59 0.41
C ARG A 220 -0.38 -6.08 1.81
N LEU A 221 0.80 -5.74 2.31
CA LEU A 221 1.19 -5.94 3.70
C LEU A 221 1.13 -4.59 4.43
N GLU A 222 0.19 -4.44 5.35
CA GLU A 222 0.07 -3.29 6.25
C GLU A 222 0.79 -3.61 7.56
N LEU A 223 1.81 -2.83 7.88
CA LEU A 223 2.52 -2.88 9.14
C LEU A 223 1.92 -1.87 10.13
N LYS A 224 2.14 -2.11 11.42
CA LYS A 224 1.77 -1.15 12.47
C LYS A 224 2.55 0.15 12.28
N GLY A 225 1.89 1.27 12.54
CA GLY A 225 2.43 2.61 12.23
C GLY A 225 2.19 3.04 10.78
N ASP A 226 1.10 2.55 10.16
CA ASP A 226 0.58 2.97 8.86
C ASP A 226 1.54 2.81 7.67
N ARG A 227 2.52 1.90 7.78
CA ARG A 227 3.43 1.55 6.69
C ARG A 227 2.85 0.44 5.84
N ASN A 228 3.00 0.56 4.54
CA ASN A 228 2.42 -0.31 3.53
C ASN A 228 3.52 -0.85 2.63
N ILE A 229 3.41 -2.11 2.27
CA ILE A 229 4.33 -2.75 1.33
C ILE A 229 3.50 -3.52 0.31
N LEU A 230 3.70 -3.19 -0.97
CA LEU A 230 3.17 -3.97 -2.09
C LEU A 230 4.16 -5.05 -2.50
N GLY A 231 3.67 -6.23 -2.87
CA GLY A 231 4.51 -7.34 -3.28
C GLY A 231 3.78 -8.67 -3.34
N GLU A 232 4.50 -9.77 -3.18
CA GLU A 232 3.94 -11.12 -3.16
C GLU A 232 4.09 -11.75 -1.78
N PHE A 233 2.97 -12.23 -1.25
CA PHE A 233 2.96 -13.13 -0.12
C PHE A 233 3.49 -14.51 -0.55
N ILE A 234 4.48 -15.01 0.18
CA ILE A 234 5.09 -16.31 -0.11
C ILE A 234 4.50 -17.37 0.82
N GLU A 235 4.81 -17.29 2.11
CA GLU A 235 4.36 -18.25 3.12
C GLU A 235 4.56 -17.73 4.55
N PHE A 236 4.02 -18.47 5.52
CA PHE A 236 4.34 -18.27 6.93
C PHE A 236 5.56 -19.12 7.32
N LYS A 237 6.39 -18.59 8.23
CA LYS A 237 7.53 -19.29 8.83
C LYS A 237 7.43 -19.23 10.35
N GLY A 238 7.57 -20.36 11.03
CA GLY A 238 7.36 -20.44 12.48
C GLY A 238 7.43 -21.86 13.02
N ARG A 239 6.89 -22.08 14.23
CA ARG A 239 6.79 -23.43 14.81
C ARG A 239 5.75 -24.25 14.05
N HIS A 240 5.96 -25.57 14.04
CA HIS A 240 5.11 -26.51 13.30
C HIS A 240 3.62 -26.33 13.62
N ASP A 241 3.24 -26.23 14.90
CA ASP A 241 1.85 -26.08 15.34
C ASP A 241 1.20 -24.80 14.78
N ASP A 242 1.93 -23.69 14.79
CA ASP A 242 1.46 -22.41 14.26
C ASP A 242 1.29 -22.49 12.73
N ILE A 243 2.24 -23.12 12.02
CA ILE A 243 2.15 -23.31 10.56
C ILE A 243 0.98 -24.22 10.17
N GLN A 244 0.70 -25.26 10.94
CA GLN A 244 -0.47 -26.12 10.70
C GLN A 244 -1.79 -25.34 10.86
N ALA A 245 -1.89 -24.50 11.89
CA ALA A 245 -3.05 -23.63 12.07
C ALA A 245 -3.22 -22.62 10.92
N LEU A 246 -2.11 -22.06 10.42
CA LEU A 246 -2.10 -21.07 9.34
C LEU A 246 -2.23 -21.69 7.94
N LYS A 247 -2.25 -23.01 7.80
CA LYS A 247 -2.34 -23.71 6.51
C LYS A 247 -3.59 -23.35 5.70
N CYS A 248 -4.63 -22.87 6.37
CA CYS A 248 -5.85 -22.37 5.72
C CYS A 248 -5.70 -20.94 5.16
N LEU A 249 -4.76 -20.15 5.66
CA LEU A 249 -4.43 -18.79 5.20
C LEU A 249 -3.54 -18.85 3.96
N LYS A 250 -4.13 -19.25 2.83
CA LYS A 250 -3.46 -19.24 1.53
C LYS A 250 -4.05 -18.15 0.66
N ARG A 251 -3.23 -17.62 -0.26
CA ARG A 251 -3.64 -16.67 -1.30
C ARG A 251 -4.90 -17.12 -2.06
N SER A 252 -5.00 -18.42 -2.34
CA SER A 252 -6.15 -19.02 -3.03
C SER A 252 -7.40 -19.24 -2.16
N LYS A 253 -7.34 -19.02 -0.85
CA LYS A 253 -8.46 -19.31 0.08
C LYS A 253 -8.92 -18.09 0.88
N VAL A 254 -8.07 -17.10 1.04
CA VAL A 254 -8.29 -15.94 1.91
C VAL A 254 -8.06 -14.68 1.11
N CYS A 255 -8.98 -13.73 1.22
CA CYS A 255 -8.83 -12.42 0.58
C CYS A 255 -8.13 -11.41 1.48
N ARG A 256 -8.38 -11.47 2.80
CA ARG A 256 -7.80 -10.55 3.77
C ARG A 256 -7.68 -11.21 5.14
N PHE A 257 -6.62 -10.85 5.87
CA PHE A 257 -6.54 -11.15 7.30
C PHE A 257 -5.96 -9.98 8.09
N ILE A 258 -6.41 -9.82 9.34
CA ILE A 258 -6.07 -8.74 10.26
C ILE A 258 -5.43 -9.37 11.48
N VAL A 259 -4.33 -8.78 11.96
CA VAL A 259 -3.59 -9.27 13.12
C VAL A 259 -3.86 -8.38 14.32
N GLN A 260 -4.54 -8.94 15.30
CA GLN A 260 -4.87 -8.28 16.56
C GLN A 260 -3.97 -8.81 17.70
N LYS A 261 -3.51 -7.90 18.56
CA LYS A 261 -2.86 -8.31 19.81
C LYS A 261 -3.96 -8.82 20.74
N SER A 262 -3.77 -10.00 21.33
CA SER A 262 -4.67 -10.48 22.38
C SER A 262 -4.52 -9.58 23.62
N THR A 263 -5.47 -8.66 23.83
CA THR A 263 -5.49 -7.82 25.02
C THR A 263 -6.07 -8.63 26.18
N LEU A 264 -5.21 -9.25 26.99
CA LEU A 264 -5.62 -10.04 28.15
C LEU A 264 -5.82 -9.23 29.45
N PHE A 265 -5.91 -7.90 29.41
CA PHE A 265 -6.08 -7.11 30.63
C PHE A 265 -6.97 -5.87 30.41
N GLY A 266 -8.29 -6.11 30.37
CA GLY A 266 -9.31 -5.08 30.58
C GLY A 266 -9.98 -5.32 31.93
N GLY A 267 -9.60 -4.51 32.93
CA GLY A 267 -10.24 -4.45 34.25
C GLY A 267 -9.57 -5.34 35.29
N PHE A 268 -8.92 -4.74 36.28
CA PHE A 268 -9.02 -5.09 37.71
C PHE A 268 -8.34 -3.99 38.53
N GLY A 269 -9.15 -3.08 39.05
CA GLY A 269 -8.76 -2.23 40.17
C GLY A 269 -8.72 -3.07 41.43
N ASN A 270 -7.53 -3.22 42.01
CA ASN A 270 -7.21 -3.19 43.44
C ASN A 270 -5.86 -3.86 43.68
N PHE A 271 -4.86 -3.02 43.90
CA PHE A 271 -3.45 -3.35 44.07
C PHE A 271 -3.14 -3.60 45.55
N SER A 272 -2.89 -4.86 45.93
CA SER A 272 -1.85 -5.20 46.94
C SER A 272 -1.67 -6.72 47.09
N ALA A 273 -2.76 -7.51 47.07
CA ALA A 273 -2.68 -8.97 47.15
C ALA A 273 -2.48 -9.67 45.79
N LEU A 274 -2.88 -9.02 44.70
CA LEU A 274 -2.79 -9.56 43.34
C LEU A 274 -1.35 -9.56 42.78
N TYR A 275 -0.44 -8.78 43.36
CA TYR A 275 0.92 -8.60 42.81
C TYR A 275 1.77 -9.88 42.94
N LEU A 276 1.63 -10.61 44.04
CA LEU A 276 2.35 -11.88 44.25
C LEU A 276 1.75 -13.02 43.42
N LEU A 277 0.41 -13.06 43.29
CA LEU A 277 -0.29 -14.03 42.44
C LEU A 277 -0.01 -13.77 40.96
N VAL A 278 0.08 -12.50 40.54
CA VAL A 278 0.47 -12.11 39.19
C VAL A 278 1.92 -12.48 38.90
N ILE A 279 2.85 -12.42 39.86
CA ILE A 279 4.24 -12.85 39.64
C ILE A 279 4.35 -14.37 39.52
N LEU A 280 3.63 -15.14 40.35
CA LEU A 280 3.60 -16.61 40.28
C LEU A 280 2.87 -17.11 39.03
N PHE A 281 1.74 -16.49 38.65
CA PHE A 281 1.10 -16.75 37.36
C PHE A 281 1.92 -16.21 36.18
N ALA A 282 2.67 -15.10 36.31
CA ALA A 282 3.51 -14.58 35.23
C ALA A 282 4.67 -15.54 34.92
N LYS A 283 5.26 -16.20 35.92
CA LYS A 283 6.36 -17.14 35.72
C LYS A 283 5.92 -18.43 34.99
N HIS A 284 4.71 -18.93 35.29
CA HIS A 284 4.16 -20.15 34.67
C HIS A 284 3.29 -19.88 33.41
N SER A 285 2.85 -18.63 33.21
CA SER A 285 2.03 -18.20 32.05
C SER A 285 2.85 -17.47 30.98
N CYS A 286 4.11 -17.08 31.24
CA CYS A 286 4.98 -16.44 30.25
C CYS A 286 5.16 -17.30 28.99
N GLU A 287 5.17 -18.61 29.14
CA GLU A 287 5.31 -19.56 28.03
C GLU A 287 4.01 -19.71 27.20
N ARG A 288 2.86 -19.28 27.74
CA ARG A 288 1.55 -19.24 27.06
C ARG A 288 1.14 -17.86 26.51
N ARG A 289 1.79 -16.76 26.91
CA ARG A 289 1.21 -15.40 26.81
C ARG A 289 1.55 -14.52 25.62
N SER A 290 2.22 -15.05 24.60
CA SER A 290 2.56 -14.24 23.42
C SER A 290 1.86 -14.71 22.16
N ARG A 291 0.52 -14.86 22.21
CA ARG A 291 -0.28 -15.19 21.02
C ARG A 291 -0.93 -13.94 20.43
N VAL A 292 -0.97 -13.88 19.11
CA VAL A 292 -1.74 -12.90 18.34
C VAL A 292 -2.96 -13.60 17.75
N GLN A 293 -4.07 -12.87 17.69
CA GLN A 293 -5.30 -13.33 17.04
C GLN A 293 -5.27 -12.85 15.60
N ILE A 294 -5.52 -13.76 14.67
CA ILE A 294 -5.69 -13.46 13.26
C ILE A 294 -7.15 -13.64 12.92
N LEU A 295 -7.79 -12.54 12.53
CA LEU A 295 -9.12 -12.56 11.94
C LEU A 295 -8.95 -12.62 10.43
N TYR A 296 -9.56 -13.58 9.76
CA TYR A 296 -9.45 -13.70 8.30
C TYR A 296 -10.81 -13.85 7.64
N SER A 297 -10.93 -13.27 6.45
CA SER A 297 -12.09 -13.42 5.57
C SER A 297 -11.76 -14.45 4.50
N PRO A 298 -12.48 -15.59 4.45
CA PRO A 298 -12.40 -16.51 3.33
C PRO A 298 -12.74 -15.82 2.02
N ARG A 299 -12.16 -16.30 0.93
CA ARG A 299 -12.52 -15.86 -0.41
C ARG A 299 -13.79 -16.60 -0.85
N ASP A 300 -14.82 -15.85 -1.21
CA ASP A 300 -16.03 -16.38 -1.80
C ASP A 300 -15.87 -16.41 -3.34
N TYR A 301 -15.84 -17.61 -3.91
CA TYR A 301 -15.76 -17.82 -5.36
C TYR A 301 -17.14 -17.99 -6.01
N ARG A 302 -18.23 -17.96 -5.23
CA ARG A 302 -19.58 -18.33 -5.67
C ARG A 302 -20.60 -17.20 -5.59
N ALA A 303 -20.37 -16.14 -4.80
CA ALA A 303 -21.34 -15.07 -4.64
C ALA A 303 -21.14 -13.91 -5.64
N GLU A 304 -22.05 -13.83 -6.62
CA GLU A 304 -22.44 -12.56 -7.24
C GLU A 304 -23.14 -11.69 -6.17
N GLY A 305 -22.37 -10.83 -5.52
CA GLY A 305 -22.93 -9.79 -4.64
C GLY A 305 -22.85 -10.10 -3.13
N THR A 306 -22.30 -9.11 -2.41
CA THR A 306 -22.45 -8.84 -0.96
C THR A 306 -22.85 -10.02 -0.07
N SER A 307 -22.01 -11.05 -0.01
CA SER A 307 -22.07 -12.05 1.07
C SER A 307 -21.31 -11.48 2.27
N SER A 308 -21.99 -11.37 3.42
CA SER A 308 -21.38 -10.95 4.68
C SER A 308 -20.18 -11.85 4.97
N SER A 309 -18.98 -11.27 4.95
CA SER A 309 -17.74 -12.01 5.17
C SER A 309 -17.73 -12.51 6.61
N GLU A 310 -18.05 -13.80 6.80
CA GLU A 310 -17.89 -14.48 8.08
C GLU A 310 -16.39 -14.47 8.41
N TRP A 311 -16.01 -13.63 9.37
CA TRP A 311 -14.64 -13.57 9.85
C TRP A 311 -14.35 -14.78 10.73
N LYS A 312 -13.29 -15.50 10.39
CA LYS A 312 -12.81 -16.66 11.16
C LYS A 312 -11.58 -16.26 11.96
N GLU A 313 -11.42 -16.85 13.13
CA GLU A 313 -10.34 -16.51 14.07
C GLU A 313 -9.33 -17.65 14.20
N ILE A 314 -8.05 -17.31 14.21
CA ILE A 314 -6.95 -18.23 14.51
C ILE A 314 -6.01 -17.55 15.49
N SER A 315 -5.62 -18.27 16.53
CA SER A 315 -4.59 -17.78 17.46
C SER A 315 -3.25 -18.44 17.12
N VAL A 316 -2.18 -17.66 16.99
CA VAL A 316 -0.81 -18.16 16.77
C VAL A 316 0.21 -17.37 17.59
N LYS A 317 1.42 -17.87 17.73
CA LYS A 317 2.48 -17.15 18.45
C LYS A 317 2.95 -15.89 17.72
N GLN A 318 3.32 -14.86 18.48
CA GLN A 318 3.65 -13.52 17.99
C GLN A 318 4.93 -13.47 17.15
N TYR A 319 5.84 -14.44 17.34
CA TYR A 319 7.11 -14.52 16.65
C TYR A 319 7.02 -15.30 15.32
N THR A 320 5.83 -15.83 14.97
CA THR A 320 5.59 -16.34 13.63
C THR A 320 5.88 -15.21 12.63
N GLU A 321 6.53 -15.55 11.54
CA GLU A 321 6.98 -14.62 10.52
C GLU A 321 6.17 -14.81 9.23
N ILE A 322 5.94 -13.72 8.51
CA ILE A 322 5.44 -13.72 7.14
C ILE A 322 6.63 -13.52 6.22
N LEU A 323 6.79 -14.42 5.25
CA LEU A 323 7.69 -14.27 4.12
C LEU A 323 6.98 -13.51 3.02
N PHE A 324 7.52 -12.34 2.67
CA PHE A 324 6.91 -11.44 1.70
C PHE A 324 8.00 -10.87 0.79
N GLN A 325 7.77 -10.90 -0.52
CA GLN A 325 8.67 -10.35 -1.51
C GLN A 325 8.16 -8.98 -1.98
N PRO A 326 8.80 -7.86 -1.60
CA PRO A 326 8.39 -6.54 -2.06
C PRO A 326 8.53 -6.37 -3.57
N LEU A 327 7.65 -5.54 -4.16
CA LEU A 327 7.54 -5.30 -5.60
C LEU A 327 8.89 -5.02 -6.32
N HIS A 328 9.70 -4.08 -5.81
CA HIS A 328 10.96 -3.70 -6.45
C HIS A 328 12.16 -4.49 -5.92
N SER A 329 11.92 -5.59 -5.20
CA SER A 329 12.95 -6.41 -4.60
C SER A 329 12.93 -7.86 -5.11
N LYS A 330 14.09 -8.37 -5.50
CA LYS A 330 14.28 -9.80 -5.78
C LYS A 330 14.45 -10.64 -4.51
N LYS A 331 14.54 -10.00 -3.34
CA LYS A 331 14.80 -10.68 -2.06
C LYS A 331 13.52 -10.81 -1.26
N VAL A 332 13.25 -12.02 -0.79
CA VAL A 332 12.17 -12.28 0.18
C VAL A 332 12.57 -11.69 1.53
N LYS A 333 11.68 -10.90 2.12
CA LYS A 333 11.84 -10.30 3.45
C LYS A 333 10.96 -11.02 4.46
N LYS A 334 11.36 -10.97 5.72
CA LYS A 334 10.63 -11.59 6.84
C LYS A 334 10.03 -10.50 7.73
N PHE A 335 8.75 -10.65 8.05
CA PHE A 335 8.04 -9.72 8.91
C PHE A 335 7.45 -10.48 10.10
N LYS A 336 7.75 -10.04 11.33
CA LYS A 336 7.15 -10.64 12.52
C LYS A 336 5.65 -10.33 12.53
N LEU A 337 4.82 -11.32 12.80
CA LEU A 337 3.37 -11.15 12.82
C LEU A 337 2.94 -10.08 13.85
N SER A 338 3.70 -9.92 14.94
CA SER A 338 3.48 -8.86 15.93
C SER A 338 3.56 -7.43 15.37
N SER A 339 4.34 -7.20 14.30
CA SER A 339 4.47 -5.89 13.63
C SER A 339 3.49 -5.71 12.47
N VAL A 340 2.77 -6.76 12.07
CA VAL A 340 1.75 -6.69 11.01
C VAL A 340 0.43 -6.21 11.59
N ALA A 341 -0.25 -5.34 10.84
CA ALA A 341 -1.61 -4.88 11.13
C ALA A 341 -2.63 -5.65 10.30
N SER A 342 -2.44 -5.72 8.98
CA SER A 342 -3.28 -6.52 8.09
C SER A 342 -2.54 -6.96 6.82
N VAL A 343 -3.08 -7.98 6.16
CA VAL A 343 -2.62 -8.43 4.85
C VAL A 343 -3.81 -8.62 3.95
N THR A 344 -3.76 -8.03 2.76
CA THR A 344 -4.74 -8.24 1.69
C THR A 344 -4.06 -9.03 0.58
N LEU A 345 -4.66 -10.15 0.19
CA LEU A 345 -4.14 -11.07 -0.81
C LEU A 345 -4.95 -10.92 -2.10
N SER A 346 -4.28 -10.64 -3.21
CA SER A 346 -4.91 -10.67 -4.53
C SER A 346 -5.12 -12.12 -4.96
N ALA A 347 -6.18 -12.40 -5.72
CA ALA A 347 -6.32 -13.69 -6.41
C ALA A 347 -5.25 -13.83 -7.51
#